data_AF-A0A1R2AY79-F1
#
_entry.id   AF-A0A1R2AY79-F1
#
_cell.length_a   1.000
_cell.length_b   1.000
_cell.length_c   1.000
_cell.angle_alpha   90.00
_cell.angle_beta   90.00
_cell.angle_gamma   90.00
#
_symmetry.space_group_name_H-M   'P 1'
#
loop_
_entity.id
_entity.type
_entity.pdbx_description
1 polymer ?
#
loop_
_entity_poly.entity_id
_entity_poly.type
_entity_poly.pdbx_seq_one_letter_code
_entity_poly.pdbx_strand_id
1 'polypeptide(L)'
;MKKRSRSPPPLRKQGKIPYKTILLSLLLTISGLIFFSVGLTHWNNGSLTDSSIYWLLASLVFIPGCYHLVIFMQILRGVPGYDYSMLPDFND
;
A
#
# COMPACT_ATOMS: atom_id res chain seq x y z
N MET A 1 -6.94 52.79 -11.90
CA MET A 1 -6.12 51.71 -11.28
C MET A 1 -6.91 50.41 -11.29
N LYS A 2 -6.53 49.42 -12.12
CA LYS A 2 -7.26 48.15 -12.28
C LYS A 2 -6.79 47.17 -11.19
N LYS A 3 -7.59 46.94 -10.15
CA LYS A 3 -7.28 45.93 -9.12
C LYS A 3 -7.32 44.56 -9.79
N ARG A 4 -6.14 43.97 -10.03
CA ARG A 4 -6.03 42.57 -10.48
C ARG A 4 -6.62 41.69 -9.39
N SER A 5 -7.78 41.10 -9.69
CA SER A 5 -8.33 39.98 -8.96
C SER A 5 -7.25 38.92 -8.87
N ARG A 6 -6.62 38.81 -7.69
CA ARG A 6 -5.79 37.64 -7.38
C ARG A 6 -6.81 36.56 -7.08
N SER A 7 -7.14 35.78 -8.10
CA SER A 7 -7.83 34.51 -7.91
C SER A 7 -7.12 33.78 -6.77
N PRO A 8 -7.82 33.32 -5.72
CA PRO A 8 -7.17 32.54 -4.67
C PRO A 8 -6.47 31.35 -5.31
N PRO A 9 -5.31 30.90 -4.77
CA PRO A 9 -4.63 29.71 -5.28
C PRO A 9 -5.65 28.57 -5.38
N PRO A 10 -5.62 27.77 -6.46
CA PRO A 10 -6.59 26.70 -6.63
C PRO A 10 -6.58 25.85 -5.37
N LEU A 11 -7.73 25.75 -4.71
CA LEU A 11 -7.92 24.85 -3.58
C LEU A 11 -7.46 23.47 -4.05
N ARG A 12 -6.33 23.01 -3.50
CA ARG A 12 -5.76 21.70 -3.76
C ARG A 12 -6.91 20.71 -3.64
N LYS A 13 -7.35 20.16 -4.77
CA LYS A 13 -8.40 19.13 -4.80
C LYS A 13 -7.91 18.07 -3.83
N GLN A 14 -8.56 17.95 -2.68
CA GLN A 14 -8.37 16.79 -1.81
C GLN A 14 -8.86 15.61 -2.65
N GLY A 15 -7.91 14.94 -3.31
CA GLY A 15 -8.17 13.74 -4.08
C GLY A 15 -8.95 12.78 -3.21
N LYS A 16 -9.99 12.15 -3.78
CA LYS A 16 -10.73 11.10 -3.10
C LYS A 16 -9.73 10.10 -2.54
N ILE A 17 -9.87 9.77 -1.26
CA ILE A 17 -9.05 8.74 -0.63
C ILE A 17 -9.41 7.42 -1.35
N PRO A 18 -8.44 6.74 -2.00
CA PRO A 18 -8.70 5.51 -2.73
C PRO A 18 -8.81 4.34 -1.74
N TYR A 19 -9.94 4.29 -1.03
CA TYR A 19 -10.23 3.25 -0.03
C TYR A 19 -10.14 1.84 -0.60
N LYS A 20 -10.48 1.65 -1.89
CA LYS A 20 -10.37 0.38 -2.60
C LYS A 20 -8.91 -0.10 -2.65
N THR A 21 -7.98 0.79 -2.98
CA THR A 21 -6.54 0.47 -3.08
C THR A 21 -5.95 0.16 -1.71
N ILE A 22 -6.37 0.89 -0.67
CA ILE A 22 -5.99 0.63 0.72
C ILE A 22 -6.50 -0.76 1.14
N LEU A 23 -7.77 -1.06 0.88
CA LEU A 23 -8.37 -2.35 1.21
C LEU A 23 -7.65 -3.50 0.50
N LEU A 24 -7.36 -3.36 -0.80
CA LEU A 24 -6.65 -4.37 -1.58
C LEU A 24 -5.24 -4.62 -1.03
N SER A 25 -4.54 -3.54 -0.68
CA SER A 25 -3.17 -3.60 -0.14
C SER A 25 -3.16 -4.22 1.26
N LEU A 26 -4.15 -3.92 2.09
CA LEU A 26 -4.35 -4.55 3.39
C LEU A 26 -4.60 -6.06 3.22
N LEU A 27 -5.48 -6.46 2.29
CA LEU A 27 -5.75 -7.87 2.01
C LEU A 27 -4.50 -8.62 1.53
N LEU A 28 -3.71 -8.02 0.62
CA LEU A 28 -2.43 -8.59 0.18
C LEU A 28 -1.42 -8.72 1.33
N THR A 29 -1.37 -7.71 2.21
CA THR A 29 -0.43 -7.73 3.34
C THR A 29 -0.82 -8.81 4.34
N ILE A 30 -2.11 -8.96 4.63
CA ILE A 30 -2.64 -9.99 5.53
C ILE A 30 -2.39 -11.38 4.92
N SER A 31 -2.67 -11.58 3.63
CA SER A 31 -2.43 -12.88 2.98
C SER A 31 -0.95 -13.24 2.98
N GLY A 32 -0.06 -12.30 2.68
CA GLY A 32 1.39 -12.49 2.79
C GLY A 32 1.83 -12.86 4.22
N LEU A 33 1.26 -12.22 5.25
CA LEU A 33 1.55 -12.52 6.65
C LEU A 33 1.11 -13.94 7.05
N ILE A 34 -0.05 -14.38 6.56
CA ILE A 34 -0.58 -15.73 6.79
C ILE A 34 0.38 -16.76 6.16
N PHE A 35 0.78 -16.56 4.90
CA PHE A 35 1.73 -17.46 4.24
C PHE A 35 3.08 -17.49 4.93
N PHE A 36 3.56 -16.35 5.43
CA PHE A 36 4.79 -16.28 6.22
C PHE A 36 4.69 -17.10 7.52
N SER A 37 3.57 -16.97 8.24
CA SER A 37 3.31 -17.70 9.49
C SER A 37 3.24 -19.23 9.25
N VAL A 38 2.58 -19.66 8.17
CA VAL A 38 2.53 -21.07 7.75
C VAL A 38 3.91 -21.59 7.32
N GLY A 39 4.68 -20.76 6.62
CA GLY A 39 6.07 -21.09 6.29
C GLY A 39 6.92 -21.34 7.54
N LEU A 40 6.74 -20.52 8.58
CA LEU A 40 7.48 -20.66 9.85
C LEU A 40 7.10 -21.92 10.63
N THR A 41 5.82 -22.31 10.65
CA THR A 41 5.41 -23.58 11.27
C THR A 41 5.93 -24.79 10.49
N HIS A 42 5.96 -24.75 9.16
CA HIS A 42 6.58 -25.80 8.34
C HIS A 42 8.10 -25.91 8.54
N TRP A 43 8.78 -24.79 8.74
CA TRP A 43 10.22 -24.77 9.07
C TRP A 43 10.49 -25.53 10.38
N ASN A 44 9.69 -25.28 11.41
CA ASN A 44 9.84 -25.94 12.71
C ASN A 44 9.55 -27.45 12.66
N ASN A 45 8.73 -27.90 11.71
CA ASN A 45 8.42 -29.32 11.49
C ASN A 45 9.45 -30.06 10.62
N GLY A 46 10.56 -29.42 10.23
CA GLY A 46 11.69 -30.07 9.53
C GLY A 46 11.51 -30.28 8.02
N SER A 47 10.41 -29.81 7.43
CA SER A 47 10.22 -29.82 5.96
C SER A 47 10.79 -28.55 5.34
N LEU A 48 12.12 -28.48 5.28
CA LEU A 48 12.88 -27.34 4.72
C LEU A 48 12.52 -27.08 3.25
N THR A 49 12.31 -28.12 2.46
CA THR A 49 12.03 -28.01 1.03
C THR A 49 10.70 -27.32 0.76
N ASP A 50 9.64 -27.73 1.47
CA ASP A 50 8.29 -27.17 1.30
C ASP A 50 8.20 -25.75 1.88
N SER A 51 8.88 -25.49 2.99
CA SER A 51 8.90 -24.19 3.64
C SER A 51 9.44 -23.09 2.72
N SER A 52 10.46 -23.39 1.90
CA SER A 52 11.06 -22.42 0.97
C SER A 52 10.07 -21.81 -0.03
N ILE A 53 9.11 -22.61 -0.53
CA ILE A 53 8.07 -22.16 -1.46
C ILE A 53 7.10 -21.20 -0.79
N TYR A 54 6.69 -21.49 0.46
CA TYR A 54 5.79 -20.60 1.20
C TYR A 54 6.43 -19.25 1.47
N TRP A 55 7.73 -19.21 1.76
CA TRP A 55 8.46 -17.97 2.00
C TRP A 55 8.66 -17.14 0.73
N LEU A 56 8.90 -17.80 -0.40
CA LEU A 56 9.00 -17.15 -1.71
C LEU A 56 7.65 -16.55 -2.12
N LEU A 57 6.56 -17.30 -1.95
CA LEU A 57 5.20 -16.84 -2.22
C LEU A 57 4.80 -15.69 -1.29
N ALA A 58 5.11 -15.81 0.01
CA ALA A 58 4.87 -14.76 0.99
C ALA A 58 5.60 -13.47 0.58
N SER A 59 6.89 -13.55 0.20
CA SER A 59 7.66 -12.37 -0.22
C SER A 59 7.08 -11.72 -1.47
N LEU A 60 6.69 -12.51 -2.48
CA LEU A 60 6.13 -12.01 -3.73
C LEU A 60 4.81 -11.24 -3.53
N VAL A 61 3.96 -11.69 -2.61
CA VAL A 61 2.68 -11.04 -2.29
C VAL A 61 2.86 -9.89 -1.29
N PHE A 62 3.82 -10.00 -0.38
CA PHE A 62 4.09 -9.02 0.67
C PHE A 62 4.72 -7.73 0.13
N ILE A 63 5.63 -7.81 -0.85
CA ILE A 63 6.29 -6.64 -1.45
C ILE A 63 5.28 -5.61 -2.00
N PRO A 64 4.33 -5.96 -2.89
CA PRO A 64 3.35 -5.01 -3.39
C PRO A 64 2.38 -4.54 -2.28
N GLY A 65 1.99 -5.42 -1.35
CA GLY A 65 1.09 -5.07 -0.24
C GLY A 65 1.71 -4.03 0.71
N CYS A 66 2.94 -4.26 1.16
CA CYS A 66 3.67 -3.35 2.04
C CYS A 66 4.05 -2.03 1.36
N TYR A 67 4.42 -2.05 0.08
CA TYR A 67 4.75 -0.84 -0.66
C TYR A 67 3.61 0.19 -0.63
N HIS A 68 2.39 -0.27 -0.93
CA HIS A 68 1.21 0.60 -0.87
C HIS A 68 0.85 1.04 0.56
N LEU A 69 1.05 0.19 1.55
CA LEU A 69 0.84 0.52 2.97
C LEU A 69 1.82 1.59 3.47
N VAL A 70 3.10 1.51 3.08
CA VAL A 70 4.11 2.51 3.42
C VAL A 70 3.78 3.85 2.76
N ILE A 71 3.40 3.85 1.48
CA ILE A 71 2.94 5.06 0.79
C ILE A 71 1.75 5.68 1.53
N PHE A 72 0.78 4.87 1.92
CA PHE A 72 -0.37 5.35 2.69
C PHE A 72 0.03 5.91 4.05
N MET A 73 0.92 5.24 4.80
CA MET A 73 1.45 5.78 6.05
C MET A 73 2.19 7.12 5.86
N GLN A 74 2.93 7.27 4.76
CA GLN A 74 3.63 8.52 4.42
C GLN A 74 2.63 9.66 4.11
N ILE A 75 1.51 9.34 3.45
CA ILE A 75 0.40 10.27 3.25
C ILE A 75 -0.26 10.65 4.59
N LEU A 76 -0.52 9.69 5.48
CA LEU A 76 -1.07 9.94 6.82
C LEU A 76 -0.13 10.79 7.69
N ARG A 77 1.19 10.59 7.57
CA ARG A 77 2.21 11.43 8.22
C ARG A 77 2.28 12.85 7.64
N GLY A 78 1.52 13.15 6.60
CA GLY A 78 1.44 14.49 6.02
C GLY A 78 2.75 14.93 5.35
N VAL A 79 3.57 13.99 4.87
CA VAL A 79 4.84 14.31 4.21
C VAL A 79 4.53 15.10 2.91
N PRO A 80 5.04 16.34 2.76
CA PRO A 80 4.75 17.17 1.59
C PRO A 80 5.37 16.53 0.34
N GLY A 81 4.53 16.23 -0.66
CA GLY A 81 4.93 15.60 -1.91
C GLY A 81 4.26 14.26 -2.20
N TYR A 82 3.66 13.62 -1.20
CA TYR A 82 2.82 12.45 -1.40
C TYR A 82 1.35 12.88 -1.58
N ASP A 83 0.78 12.56 -2.75
CA ASP A 83 -0.61 12.83 -3.07
C ASP A 83 -1.32 11.54 -3.50
N TYR A 84 -2.62 11.46 -3.21
CA TYR A 84 -3.44 10.29 -3.52
C TYR A 84 -3.53 9.99 -5.02
N SER A 85 -3.20 10.97 -5.87
CA SER A 85 -3.08 10.81 -7.33
C SER A 85 -1.99 9.83 -7.78
N MET A 86 -1.07 9.43 -6.89
CA MET A 86 -0.02 8.44 -7.20
C MET A 86 -0.47 7.00 -6.95
N LEU A 87 -1.62 6.80 -6.28
CA LEU A 87 -2.19 5.48 -6.12
C LEU A 87 -2.99 5.11 -7.38
N PRO A 88 -2.88 3.87 -7.87
CA PRO A 88 -3.74 3.39 -8.94
C PRO A 88 -5.20 3.51 -8.50
N ASP A 89 -6.00 4.24 -9.29
CA ASP A 89 -7.44 4.42 -9.07
C ASP A 89 -8.17 3.26 -9.77
N PHE A 90 -8.51 2.21 -9.02
CA PHE A 90 -9.18 1.00 -9.54
C PHE A 90 -10.69 1.20 -9.69
N ASN A 91 -11.13 2.26 -10.39
CA ASN A 91 -12.54 2.61 -10.54
C ASN A 91 -13.09 2.55 -11.99
N ASP A 92 -12.59 1.64 -12.81
CA ASP A 92 -13.30 1.19 -14.02
C ASP A 92 -14.08 -0.10 -13.73
#